data_AF-A0A257UIL3-F1
#
_entry.id   AF-A0A257UIL3-F1
#
_cell.length_a   1.000
_cell.length_b   1.000
_cell.length_c   1.000
_cell.angle_alpha   90.00
_cell.angle_beta   90.00
_cell.angle_gamma   90.00
#
_symmetry.space_group_name_H-M   'P 1'
#
loop_
_entity.id
_entity.type
_entity.pdbx_description
1 polymer ?
#
loop_
_entity_poly.entity_id
_entity_poly.type
_entity_poly.pdbx_seq_one_letter_code
_entity_poly.pdbx_strand_id
1 'polypeptide(L)'
;MAAIASGAVLWGVFKVSDSEGLPPSSPRRVTSRPGPESEPAIAPGGTEIAYTYTEDGNTDIWVTDVRGGTSLRLTSRPAKDRLPAWFPDGTSLAFASDEGGTTSIWTIPRFGGSPMLLIPNASDPAISPDGKQVSFSRPGPGGYTRIWVAPLSDVGLARVLTGDKDGLWKHACSAWSPDGKTLCYQAQRGLWLVPAGGGVCQPFTRDDQADEDPAWSPDGRHIYFSSFRDGTLAIWRKTPNGGSA
;
A
#
# COMPACT_ATOMS: atom_id res chain seq x y z
N MET A 1 -7.05 -17.38 -15.77
CA MET A 1 -5.98 -16.50 -15.28
C MET A 1 -6.63 -15.47 -14.37
N ALA A 2 -6.46 -15.59 -13.06
CA ALA A 2 -7.07 -14.70 -12.08
C ALA A 2 -6.24 -13.42 -11.96
N ALA A 3 -6.86 -12.26 -12.20
CA ALA A 3 -6.26 -10.98 -11.87
C ALA A 3 -6.51 -10.74 -10.37
N ILE A 4 -5.46 -10.75 -9.56
CA ILE A 4 -5.56 -10.40 -8.15
C ILE A 4 -4.98 -8.99 -8.02
N ALA A 5 -5.85 -8.05 -7.64
CA ALA A 5 -5.49 -6.68 -7.34
C ALA A 5 -5.02 -6.59 -5.90
N SER A 6 -3.83 -6.03 -5.66
CA SER A 6 -3.27 -5.81 -4.33
C SER A 6 -3.65 -4.44 -3.78
N GLY A 7 -4.94 -4.18 -3.55
CA GLY A 7 -5.37 -2.97 -2.83
C GLY A 7 -5.30 -3.19 -1.33
N ALA A 8 -4.73 -2.25 -0.59
CA ALA A 8 -5.08 -2.13 0.81
C ALA A 8 -6.56 -1.71 0.88
N VAL A 9 -7.38 -2.40 1.66
CA VAL A 9 -8.53 -1.86 2.42
C VAL A 9 -9.03 -2.94 3.40
N LEU A 10 -9.25 -2.49 4.63
CA LEU A 10 -9.96 -3.05 5.79
C LEU A 10 -11.43 -3.44 5.51
N TRP A 11 -12.06 -4.15 6.46
CA TRP A 11 -13.48 -4.07 6.82
C TRP A 11 -14.52 -3.62 5.76
N GLY A 12 -15.47 -4.52 5.48
CA GLY A 12 -16.75 -4.13 4.88
C GLY A 12 -16.74 -3.95 3.36
N VAL A 13 -16.20 -4.92 2.61
CA VAL A 13 -16.58 -5.05 1.20
C VAL A 13 -18.06 -5.47 1.16
N PHE A 14 -18.96 -4.50 1.03
CA PHE A 14 -20.38 -4.77 0.85
C PHE A 14 -20.70 -5.15 -0.61
N LYS A 15 -19.80 -4.80 -1.56
CA LYS A 15 -19.99 -5.07 -2.98
C LYS A 15 -18.67 -4.93 -3.77
N VAL A 16 -18.47 -5.80 -4.77
CA VAL A 16 -17.56 -5.54 -5.90
C VAL A 16 -18.39 -4.77 -6.92
N SER A 17 -17.95 -3.60 -7.40
CA SER A 17 -18.79 -2.77 -8.28
C SER A 17 -19.31 -3.58 -9.48
N ASP A 18 -20.63 -3.59 -9.67
CA ASP A 18 -21.30 -4.23 -10.82
C ASP A 18 -21.22 -3.37 -12.09
N SER A 19 -20.80 -2.12 -11.95
CA SER A 19 -20.72 -1.13 -13.03
C SER A 19 -19.31 -0.55 -13.13
N GLU A 20 -18.78 -0.52 -14.35
CA GLU A 20 -17.42 -0.07 -14.68
C GLU A 20 -16.28 -0.92 -14.13
N GLY A 21 -16.17 -2.09 -14.74
CA GLY A 21 -14.85 -2.45 -15.25
C GLY A 21 -14.09 -3.49 -14.46
N LEU A 22 -14.54 -3.99 -13.30
CA LEU A 22 -13.95 -5.22 -12.74
C LEU A 22 -14.47 -6.46 -13.50
N PRO A 23 -13.61 -7.46 -13.78
CA PRO A 23 -14.08 -8.69 -14.40
C PRO A 23 -15.02 -9.43 -13.43
N PRO A 24 -15.99 -10.22 -13.95
CA PRO A 24 -16.84 -11.06 -13.11
C PRO A 24 -15.98 -11.91 -12.17
N SER A 25 -16.28 -11.85 -10.87
CA SER A 25 -15.52 -12.58 -9.85
C SER A 25 -16.45 -13.12 -8.77
N SER A 26 -15.97 -14.11 -8.02
CA SER A 26 -16.64 -14.63 -6.84
C SER A 26 -15.73 -14.38 -5.63
N PRO A 27 -15.92 -13.26 -4.92
CA PRO A 27 -15.13 -12.95 -3.73
C PRO A 27 -15.21 -14.09 -2.72
N ARG A 28 -14.07 -14.41 -2.11
CA ARG A 28 -13.97 -15.45 -1.08
C ARG A 28 -13.28 -14.87 0.15
N ARG A 29 -13.88 -15.08 1.31
CA ARG A 29 -13.27 -14.73 2.60
C ARG A 29 -12.05 -15.62 2.87
N VAL A 30 -10.91 -15.00 3.22
CA VAL A 30 -9.64 -15.70 3.53
C VAL A 30 -9.41 -15.82 5.04
N THR A 31 -9.68 -14.75 5.78
CA THR A 31 -9.51 -14.68 7.25
C THR A 31 -10.85 -14.51 7.95
N SER A 32 -10.94 -14.96 9.20
CA SER A 32 -12.21 -14.92 9.94
C SER A 32 -12.09 -14.67 11.44
N ARG A 33 -11.00 -14.02 11.90
CA ARG A 33 -10.85 -13.75 13.33
C ARG A 33 -11.92 -12.76 13.81
N PRO A 34 -12.41 -12.87 15.06
CA PRO A 34 -13.28 -11.86 15.63
C PRO A 34 -12.51 -10.56 15.87
N GLY A 35 -12.82 -9.50 15.12
CA GLY A 35 -12.21 -8.18 15.30
C GLY A 35 -11.86 -7.49 13.97
N PRO A 36 -11.22 -6.31 14.02
CA PRO A 36 -10.70 -5.64 12.84
C PRO A 36 -9.59 -6.41 12.14
N GLU A 37 -9.80 -6.75 10.87
CA GLU A 37 -8.79 -7.32 9.94
C GLU A 37 -8.65 -6.42 8.70
N SER A 38 -7.41 -6.09 8.34
CA SER A 38 -7.03 -4.82 7.69
C SER A 38 -5.89 -4.89 6.67
N GLU A 39 -5.74 -3.83 5.87
CA GLU A 39 -4.48 -3.42 5.23
C GLU A 39 -3.72 -4.60 4.59
N PRO A 40 -4.39 -5.37 3.71
CA PRO A 40 -3.79 -6.55 3.12
C PRO A 40 -2.66 -6.19 2.14
N ALA A 41 -1.62 -7.01 2.13
CA ALA A 41 -0.55 -6.99 1.14
C ALA A 41 -0.25 -8.41 0.67
N ILE A 42 -0.37 -8.64 -0.63
CA ILE A 42 -0.12 -9.95 -1.25
C ILE A 42 1.39 -10.13 -1.46
N ALA A 43 1.90 -11.30 -1.08
CA ALA A 43 3.29 -11.65 -1.33
C ALA A 43 3.58 -11.75 -2.84
N PRO A 44 4.81 -11.48 -3.31
CA PRO A 44 5.16 -11.50 -4.74
C PRO A 44 4.83 -12.82 -5.46
N GLY A 45 4.88 -13.95 -4.74
CA GLY A 45 4.51 -15.27 -5.26
C GLY A 45 3.00 -15.51 -5.40
N GLY A 46 2.16 -14.60 -4.88
CA GLY A 46 0.70 -14.71 -4.93
C GLY A 46 0.10 -15.82 -4.07
N THR A 47 0.87 -16.35 -3.11
CA THR A 47 0.47 -17.47 -2.25
C THR A 47 0.16 -17.06 -0.81
N GLU A 48 0.62 -15.89 -0.38
CA GLU A 48 0.46 -15.41 0.99
C GLU A 48 -0.10 -13.99 1.00
N ILE A 49 -0.83 -13.67 2.07
CA ILE A 49 -1.36 -12.34 2.36
C ILE A 49 -0.85 -11.94 3.74
N ALA A 50 -0.15 -10.83 3.81
CA ALA A 50 0.06 -10.10 5.05
C ALA A 50 -1.13 -9.19 5.29
N TYR A 51 -1.52 -9.00 6.54
CA TYR A 51 -2.65 -8.17 6.94
C TYR A 51 -2.45 -7.71 8.39
N THR A 52 -3.22 -6.73 8.84
CA THR A 52 -3.22 -6.37 10.26
C THR A 52 -4.46 -6.91 10.96
N TYR A 53 -4.30 -7.27 12.22
CA TYR A 53 -5.41 -7.65 13.10
C TYR A 53 -5.31 -6.82 14.38
N THR A 54 -6.43 -6.24 14.80
CA THR A 54 -6.50 -5.43 16.01
C THR A 54 -7.23 -6.18 17.12
N GLU A 55 -6.56 -6.34 18.26
CA GLU A 55 -7.09 -6.95 19.47
C GLU A 55 -6.87 -6.00 20.65
N ASP A 56 -7.94 -5.64 21.36
CA ASP A 56 -7.90 -4.75 22.53
C ASP A 56 -7.11 -3.44 22.31
N GLY A 57 -7.17 -2.90 21.08
CA GLY A 57 -6.51 -1.66 20.68
C GLY A 57 -5.04 -1.80 20.24
N ASN A 58 -4.44 -2.99 20.38
CA ASN A 58 -3.13 -3.31 19.81
C ASN A 58 -3.31 -3.83 18.38
N THR A 59 -2.49 -3.37 17.44
CA THR A 59 -2.58 -3.79 16.03
C THR A 59 -1.27 -4.45 15.63
N ASP A 60 -1.36 -5.68 15.14
CA ASP A 60 -0.19 -6.49 14.80
C ASP A 60 -0.22 -6.94 13.34
N ILE A 61 0.95 -7.27 12.79
CA ILE A 61 1.09 -7.86 11.46
C ILE A 61 0.91 -9.38 11.55
N TRP A 62 0.08 -9.92 10.67
CA TRP A 62 -0.18 -11.34 10.50
C TRP A 62 0.03 -11.74 9.04
N VAL A 63 0.36 -13.01 8.82
CA VAL A 63 0.48 -13.62 7.48
C VAL A 63 -0.37 -14.88 7.41
N THR A 64 -1.05 -15.09 6.28
CA THR A 64 -1.85 -16.29 6.00
C THR A 64 -1.70 -16.72 4.54
N ASP A 65 -1.99 -17.99 4.25
CA ASP A 65 -2.06 -18.48 2.87
C ASP A 65 -3.28 -17.87 2.15
N VAL A 66 -3.17 -17.57 0.86
CA VAL A 66 -4.28 -17.03 0.04
C VAL A 66 -5.49 -17.96 -0.01
N ARG A 67 -5.30 -19.27 0.24
CA ARG A 67 -6.35 -20.29 0.36
C ARG A 67 -7.02 -20.27 1.73
N GLY A 68 -6.50 -19.48 2.67
CA GLY A 68 -6.90 -19.42 4.07
C GLY A 68 -6.21 -20.50 4.90
N GLY A 69 -6.54 -20.56 6.18
CA GLY A 69 -5.98 -21.52 7.12
C GLY A 69 -5.40 -20.83 8.35
N THR A 70 -4.42 -21.46 8.99
CA THR A 70 -3.78 -20.94 10.20
C THR A 70 -2.90 -19.75 9.85
N SER A 71 -3.26 -18.57 10.34
CA SER A 71 -2.43 -17.37 10.23
C SER A 71 -1.29 -17.37 11.24
N LEU A 72 -0.12 -16.90 10.82
CA LEU A 72 1.05 -16.64 11.64
C LEU A 72 1.06 -15.18 12.11
N ARG A 73 1.20 -14.93 13.42
CA ARG A 73 1.44 -13.60 13.98
C ARG A 73 2.91 -13.26 13.85
N LEU A 74 3.24 -12.14 13.20
CA LEU A 74 4.63 -11.69 13.02
C LEU A 74 5.07 -10.72 14.11
N THR A 75 4.20 -9.81 14.52
CA THR A 75 4.51 -8.83 15.58
C THR A 75 3.59 -9.01 16.79
N SER A 76 4.09 -8.69 17.97
CA SER A 76 3.35 -8.89 19.23
C SER A 76 3.68 -7.87 20.32
N ARG A 77 4.44 -6.83 19.97
CA ARG A 77 4.85 -5.80 20.94
C ARG A 77 3.72 -4.79 21.11
N PRO A 78 3.64 -4.08 22.25
CA PRO A 78 2.60 -3.10 22.51
C PRO A 78 2.82 -1.82 21.67
N ALA A 79 2.48 -1.90 20.39
CA ALA A 79 2.62 -0.89 19.37
C ALA A 79 1.53 -1.07 18.31
N LYS A 80 1.31 -0.06 17.47
CA LYS A 80 0.44 -0.14 16.30
C LYS A 80 1.28 -0.43 15.07
N ASP A 81 1.32 -1.68 14.68
CA ASP A 81 2.00 -2.14 13.47
C ASP A 81 1.02 -2.17 12.29
N ARG A 82 1.32 -1.41 11.25
CA ARG A 82 0.41 -1.09 10.14
C ARG A 82 1.10 -1.12 8.79
N LEU A 83 0.30 -1.17 7.73
CA LEU A 83 0.70 -0.99 6.34
C LEU A 83 1.86 -1.93 5.94
N PRO A 84 1.67 -3.26 6.03
CA PRO A 84 2.69 -4.21 5.62
C PRO A 84 2.96 -4.08 4.11
N ALA A 85 4.23 -4.16 3.73
CA ALA A 85 4.69 -4.15 2.34
C ALA A 85 5.75 -5.23 2.14
N TRP A 86 5.50 -6.18 1.26
CA TRP A 86 6.45 -7.25 0.97
C TRP A 86 7.69 -6.75 0.23
N PHE A 87 8.84 -7.31 0.56
CA PHE A 87 9.99 -7.25 -0.33
C PHE A 87 9.75 -8.18 -1.55
N PRO A 88 10.19 -7.81 -2.76
CA PRO A 88 9.97 -8.61 -3.99
C PRO A 88 10.54 -10.03 -3.95
N ASP A 89 11.52 -10.29 -3.09
CA ASP A 89 12.08 -11.62 -2.88
C ASP A 89 11.19 -12.53 -2.02
N GLY A 90 10.14 -11.98 -1.41
CA GLY A 90 9.22 -12.67 -0.52
C GLY A 90 9.84 -13.17 0.78
N THR A 91 11.04 -12.69 1.17
CA THR A 91 11.73 -13.19 2.38
C THR A 91 11.37 -12.41 3.63
N SER A 92 10.91 -11.17 3.47
CA SER A 92 10.61 -10.24 4.56
C SER A 92 9.56 -9.22 4.15
N LEU A 93 9.11 -8.43 5.12
CA LEU A 93 8.18 -7.32 4.94
C LEU A 93 8.73 -6.07 5.61
N ALA A 94 8.44 -4.91 5.01
CA ALA A 94 8.47 -3.63 5.70
C ALA A 94 7.08 -3.33 6.29
N PHE A 95 7.02 -2.54 7.35
CA PHE A 95 5.76 -2.09 7.96
C PHE A 95 5.99 -0.79 8.75
N ALA A 96 4.92 -0.02 8.98
CA ALA A 96 4.95 1.16 9.83
C ALA A 96 4.66 0.75 11.29
N SER A 97 5.43 1.24 12.25
CA SER A 97 5.20 1.00 13.69
C SER A 97 5.43 2.27 14.48
N ASP A 98 4.59 2.54 15.48
CA ASP A 98 4.77 3.61 16.47
C ASP A 98 5.62 3.18 17.67
N GLU A 99 6.23 1.99 17.60
CA GLU A 99 7.21 1.56 18.58
C GLU A 99 8.35 2.59 18.73
N GLY A 100 8.60 2.99 19.98
CA GLY A 100 9.57 4.06 20.29
C GLY A 100 8.98 5.48 20.26
N GLY A 101 7.66 5.63 20.08
CA GLY A 101 6.91 6.87 20.27
C GLY A 101 6.77 7.75 19.02
N THR A 102 7.40 7.40 17.90
CA THR A 102 7.19 8.07 16.60
C THR A 102 7.14 7.03 15.49
N THR A 103 6.10 7.12 14.65
CA THR A 103 5.90 6.19 13.53
C THR A 103 7.14 6.14 12.64
N SER A 104 7.68 4.94 12.50
CA SER A 104 8.87 4.62 11.72
C SER A 104 8.61 3.38 10.87
N ILE A 105 9.42 3.18 9.83
CA ILE A 105 9.38 1.98 9.02
C ILE A 105 10.35 0.96 9.60
N TRP A 106 9.85 -0.24 9.85
CA TRP A 106 10.58 -1.39 10.34
C TRP A 106 10.51 -2.53 9.32
N THR A 107 11.40 -3.50 9.44
CA THR A 107 11.36 -4.75 8.69
C THR A 107 11.26 -5.95 9.60
N ILE A 108 10.66 -7.03 9.11
CA ILE A 108 10.58 -8.31 9.81
C ILE A 108 10.69 -9.48 8.81
N PRO A 109 11.43 -10.56 9.13
CA PRO A 109 11.43 -11.76 8.30
C PRO A 109 10.03 -12.38 8.20
N ARG A 110 9.71 -12.99 7.05
CA ARG A 110 8.36 -13.52 6.78
C ARG A 110 7.87 -14.59 7.75
N PHE A 111 8.79 -15.25 8.45
CA PHE A 111 8.50 -16.29 9.43
C PHE A 111 8.60 -15.79 10.88
N GLY A 112 8.66 -14.47 11.06
CA GLY A 112 8.85 -13.83 12.35
C GLY A 112 10.33 -13.71 12.73
N GLY A 113 10.58 -13.22 13.93
CA GLY A 113 11.90 -12.86 14.43
C GLY A 113 11.89 -11.45 14.99
N SER A 114 13.08 -10.87 15.18
CA SER A 114 13.20 -9.51 15.71
C SER A 114 12.97 -8.47 14.61
N PRO A 115 12.01 -7.54 14.78
CA PRO A 115 11.90 -6.40 13.88
C PRO A 115 13.15 -5.52 13.93
N MET A 116 13.52 -4.95 12.79
CA MET A 116 14.64 -4.03 12.65
C MET A 116 14.19 -2.69 12.11
N LEU A 117 14.67 -1.60 12.70
CA LEU A 117 14.38 -0.26 12.22
C LEU A 117 15.01 -0.07 10.84
N LEU A 118 14.23 0.34 9.84
CA LEU A 118 14.71 0.63 8.48
C LEU A 118 14.80 2.13 8.25
N ILE A 119 13.71 2.88 8.48
CA ILE A 119 13.68 4.34 8.30
C ILE A 119 12.97 4.94 9.52
N PRO A 120 13.64 5.76 10.36
CA PRO A 120 12.96 6.44 11.46
C PRO A 120 11.91 7.42 10.92
N ASN A 121 10.95 7.90 11.73
CA ASN A 121 10.07 9.03 11.39
C ASN A 121 9.44 8.97 9.98
N ALA A 122 8.91 7.82 9.57
CA ALA A 122 8.38 7.56 8.24
C ALA A 122 7.21 6.56 8.32
N SER A 123 6.29 6.62 7.35
CA SER A 123 5.15 5.70 7.23
C SER A 123 4.92 5.27 5.78
N ASP A 124 3.90 4.43 5.57
CA ASP A 124 3.41 3.99 4.26
C ASP A 124 4.51 3.43 3.32
N PRO A 125 5.28 2.42 3.78
CA PRO A 125 6.36 1.85 2.97
C PRO A 125 5.82 1.19 1.70
N ALA A 126 6.52 1.35 0.58
CA ALA A 126 6.34 0.52 -0.61
C ALA A 126 7.69 0.22 -1.26
N ILE A 127 8.00 -1.07 -1.42
CA ILE A 127 9.27 -1.53 -2.02
C ILE A 127 9.15 -1.52 -3.54
N SER A 128 10.19 -1.04 -4.23
CA SER A 128 10.22 -1.07 -5.70
C SER A 128 10.25 -2.51 -6.22
N PRO A 129 9.71 -2.79 -7.42
CA PRO A 129 9.63 -4.17 -7.95
C PRO A 129 10.99 -4.87 -8.11
N ASP A 130 12.06 -4.10 -8.31
CA ASP A 130 13.43 -4.62 -8.41
C ASP A 130 14.12 -4.81 -7.05
N GLY A 131 13.45 -4.45 -5.94
CA GLY A 131 13.96 -4.59 -4.58
C GLY A 131 15.08 -3.62 -4.22
N LYS A 132 15.29 -2.55 -5.00
CA LYS A 132 16.42 -1.62 -4.80
C LYS A 132 16.05 -0.33 -4.09
N GLN A 133 14.78 0.04 -4.08
CA GLN A 133 14.30 1.30 -3.51
C GLN A 133 13.09 1.07 -2.63
N VAL A 134 12.88 2.00 -1.71
CA VAL A 134 11.65 2.11 -0.92
C VAL A 134 11.10 3.52 -1.10
N SER A 135 9.81 3.62 -1.39
CA SER A 135 9.06 4.86 -1.23
C SER A 135 8.34 4.86 0.10
N PHE A 136 8.14 6.05 0.64
CA PHE A 136 7.50 6.23 1.95
C PHE A 136 6.93 7.63 2.11
N SER A 137 6.03 7.79 3.07
CA SER A 137 5.45 9.05 3.48
C SER A 137 6.25 9.66 4.64
N ARG A 138 6.58 10.94 4.53
CA ARG A 138 7.22 11.74 5.60
C ARG A 138 6.98 13.24 5.36
N PRO A 139 6.94 14.10 6.40
CA PRO A 139 6.94 15.55 6.19
C PRO A 139 8.06 16.01 5.24
N GLY A 140 7.69 16.79 4.23
CA GLY A 140 8.61 17.44 3.30
C GLY A 140 9.08 18.82 3.81
N PRO A 141 9.89 19.54 3.01
CA PRO A 141 10.41 20.87 3.37
C PRO A 141 9.32 21.91 3.72
N GLY A 142 8.15 21.82 3.08
CA GLY A 142 7.00 22.68 3.36
C GLY A 142 6.13 22.25 4.55
N GLY A 143 6.54 21.25 5.32
CA GLY A 143 5.83 20.74 6.51
C GLY A 143 4.68 19.76 6.22
N TYR A 144 4.18 19.71 4.97
CA TYR A 144 3.19 18.72 4.56
C TYR A 144 3.82 17.36 4.26
N THR A 145 3.07 16.28 4.48
CA THR A 145 3.50 14.93 4.10
C THR A 145 3.71 14.83 2.60
N ARG A 146 4.86 14.30 2.19
CA ARG A 146 5.24 14.06 0.81
C ARG A 146 5.62 12.60 0.63
N ILE A 147 5.61 12.14 -0.61
CA ILE A 147 6.27 10.89 -0.99
C ILE A 147 7.77 11.16 -1.09
N TRP A 148 8.54 10.34 -0.39
CA TRP A 148 9.99 10.26 -0.46
C TRP A 148 10.39 8.94 -1.10
N VAL A 149 11.60 8.88 -1.63
CA VAL A 149 12.22 7.65 -2.14
C VAL A 149 13.65 7.57 -1.62
N ALA A 150 14.08 6.38 -1.21
CA ALA A 150 15.46 6.10 -0.84
C ALA A 150 15.95 4.78 -1.46
N PRO A 151 17.24 4.68 -1.82
CA PRO A 151 17.87 3.39 -2.08
C PRO A 151 17.85 2.51 -0.82
N LEU A 152 17.52 1.23 -0.96
CA LEU A 152 17.59 0.28 0.15
C LEU A 152 19.03 -0.03 0.58
N SER A 153 20.00 0.17 -0.32
CA SER A 153 21.43 0.04 0.00
C SER A 153 21.95 1.13 0.93
N ASP A 154 21.31 2.31 0.92
CA ASP A 154 21.61 3.43 1.80
C ASP A 154 20.39 4.35 1.91
N VAL A 155 19.59 4.10 2.94
CA VAL A 155 18.36 4.86 3.21
C VAL A 155 18.64 6.31 3.60
N GLY A 156 19.88 6.66 3.96
CA GLY A 156 20.31 8.03 4.25
C GLY A 156 20.28 8.94 3.02
N LEU A 157 20.31 8.35 1.82
CA LEU A 157 20.19 9.06 0.53
C LEU A 157 18.72 9.33 0.13
N ALA A 158 17.81 9.32 1.10
CA ALA A 158 16.41 9.66 0.89
C ALA A 158 16.24 11.04 0.27
N ARG A 159 15.40 11.14 -0.76
CA ARG A 159 15.02 12.40 -1.40
C ARG A 159 13.50 12.53 -1.48
N VAL A 160 13.04 13.77 -1.43
CA VAL A 160 11.65 14.12 -1.69
C VAL A 160 11.34 13.82 -3.16
N LEU A 161 10.27 13.07 -3.44
CA LEU A 161 9.82 12.77 -4.80
C LEU A 161 8.75 13.75 -5.28
N THR A 162 7.79 14.07 -4.42
CA THR A 162 6.66 14.98 -4.69
C THR A 162 6.80 16.26 -3.88
N GLY A 163 6.38 17.43 -4.38
CA GLY A 163 6.60 18.71 -3.70
C GLY A 163 5.36 19.62 -3.63
N ASP A 164 5.54 20.80 -3.04
CA ASP A 164 4.43 21.76 -2.79
C ASP A 164 3.90 22.41 -4.07
N LYS A 165 4.71 22.41 -5.13
CA LYS A 165 4.28 22.78 -6.49
C LYS A 165 3.12 21.91 -7.00
N ASP A 166 2.94 20.73 -6.41
CA ASP A 166 1.89 19.77 -6.73
C ASP A 166 0.65 19.96 -5.82
N GLY A 167 0.69 20.95 -4.91
CA GLY A 167 -0.38 21.31 -3.99
C GLY A 167 0.04 21.29 -2.51
N LEU A 168 -0.79 21.89 -1.66
CA LEU A 168 -0.59 21.92 -0.20
C LEU A 168 -1.21 20.71 0.53
N TRP A 169 -1.64 19.70 -0.22
CA TRP A 169 -2.32 18.51 0.33
C TRP A 169 -1.33 17.48 0.82
N LYS A 170 -1.72 16.59 1.74
CA LYS A 170 -0.88 15.45 2.13
C LYS A 170 -0.80 14.46 0.97
N HIS A 171 0.40 13.90 0.74
CA HIS A 171 0.61 12.80 -0.19
C HIS A 171 0.94 11.53 0.60
N ALA A 172 0.27 10.44 0.30
CA ALA A 172 0.38 9.18 1.05
C ALA A 172 0.13 7.95 0.17
N CYS A 173 0.27 6.76 0.76
CA CYS A 173 -0.08 5.46 0.15
C CYS A 173 0.44 5.30 -1.29
N SER A 174 1.76 5.36 -1.48
CA SER A 174 2.35 5.22 -2.81
C SER A 174 2.44 3.75 -3.26
N ALA A 175 2.22 3.47 -4.54
CA ALA A 175 2.39 2.17 -5.15
C ALA A 175 3.20 2.27 -6.46
N TRP A 176 4.22 1.41 -6.59
CA TRP A 176 5.08 1.34 -7.77
C TRP A 176 4.40 0.64 -8.93
N SER A 177 4.61 1.15 -10.15
CA SER A 177 4.32 0.41 -11.37
C SER A 177 5.21 -0.83 -11.45
N PRO A 178 4.77 -1.93 -12.09
CA PRO A 178 5.54 -3.19 -12.12
C PRO A 178 6.90 -3.06 -12.82
N ASP A 179 7.05 -2.08 -13.72
CA ASP A 179 8.31 -1.76 -14.37
C ASP A 179 9.22 -0.82 -13.55
N GLY A 180 8.76 -0.38 -12.38
CA GLY A 180 9.48 0.50 -11.45
C GLY A 180 9.63 1.95 -11.92
N LYS A 181 8.99 2.36 -13.02
CA LYS A 181 9.21 3.69 -13.63
C LYS A 181 8.27 4.77 -13.11
N THR A 182 7.14 4.40 -12.54
CA THR A 182 6.08 5.33 -12.12
C THR A 182 5.59 4.96 -10.72
N LEU A 183 5.27 5.95 -9.90
CA LEU A 183 4.50 5.74 -8.68
C LEU A 183 3.10 6.33 -8.86
N CYS A 184 2.10 5.60 -8.40
CA CYS A 184 0.77 6.13 -8.11
C CYS A 184 0.70 6.47 -6.63
N TYR A 185 0.09 7.57 -6.24
CA TYR A 185 -0.04 7.96 -4.84
C TYR A 185 -1.36 8.68 -4.60
N GLN A 186 -1.82 8.67 -3.35
CA GLN A 186 -3.00 9.42 -2.91
C GLN A 186 -2.62 10.88 -2.64
N ALA A 187 -3.41 11.81 -3.17
CA ALA A 187 -3.31 13.22 -2.83
C ALA A 187 -4.66 13.94 -2.95
N GLN A 188 -4.96 14.78 -1.95
CA GLN A 188 -6.27 15.43 -1.78
C GLN A 188 -7.39 14.37 -1.67
N ARG A 189 -8.21 14.24 -2.70
CA ARG A 189 -9.25 13.21 -2.81
C ARG A 189 -8.96 12.21 -3.93
N GLY A 190 -7.98 12.49 -4.79
CA GLY A 190 -7.72 11.67 -5.97
C GLY A 190 -6.40 10.92 -5.92
N LEU A 191 -6.16 10.19 -6.99
CA LEU A 191 -4.89 9.52 -7.25
C LEU A 191 -4.07 10.31 -8.25
N TRP A 192 -2.76 10.26 -8.09
CA TRP A 192 -1.79 10.99 -8.90
C TRP A 192 -0.65 10.08 -9.33
N LEU A 193 -0.07 10.38 -10.50
CA LEU A 193 1.11 9.69 -11.03
C LEU A 193 2.33 10.60 -11.01
N VAL A 194 3.47 10.03 -10.67
CA VAL A 194 4.78 10.70 -10.74
C VAL A 194 5.84 9.73 -11.27
N PRO A 195 6.76 10.15 -12.16
CA PRO A 195 7.89 9.32 -12.54
C PRO A 195 8.78 9.02 -11.33
N ALA A 196 9.26 7.78 -11.21
CA ALA A 196 10.11 7.34 -10.09
C ALA A 196 11.42 8.13 -9.98
N GLY A 197 11.95 8.61 -11.10
CA GLY A 197 13.11 9.52 -11.15
C GLY A 197 12.82 10.95 -10.67
N GLY A 198 11.58 11.27 -10.33
CA GLY A 198 11.09 12.63 -10.15
C GLY A 198 10.62 13.25 -11.47
N GLY A 199 9.85 14.34 -11.37
CA GLY A 199 9.33 15.02 -12.56
C GLY A 199 8.08 15.83 -12.28
N VAL A 200 7.16 15.80 -13.25
CA VAL A 200 5.85 16.43 -13.17
C VAL A 200 4.85 15.42 -12.61
N CYS A 201 4.17 15.79 -11.54
CA CYS A 201 3.05 15.04 -10.99
C CYS A 201 1.79 15.34 -11.82
N GLN A 202 0.99 14.32 -12.12
CA GLN A 202 -0.23 14.48 -12.91
C GLN A 202 -1.42 13.75 -12.27
N PRO A 203 -2.63 14.33 -12.31
CA PRO A 203 -3.82 13.69 -11.74
C PRO A 203 -4.20 12.47 -12.58
N PHE A 204 -4.36 11.32 -11.91
CA PHE A 204 -4.83 10.06 -12.48
C PHE A 204 -6.35 9.99 -12.46
N THR A 205 -6.96 10.27 -11.30
CA THR A 205 -8.42 10.42 -11.17
C THR A 205 -8.80 11.91 -11.10
N ARG A 206 -10.01 12.24 -11.54
CA ARG A 206 -10.47 13.64 -11.76
C ARG A 206 -11.93 13.86 -11.41
N ASP A 207 -12.57 12.88 -10.78
CA ASP A 207 -14.01 12.82 -10.51
C ASP A 207 -14.39 13.38 -9.12
N ASP A 208 -13.45 14.01 -8.40
CA ASP A 208 -13.60 14.56 -7.04
C ASP A 208 -14.19 13.55 -6.03
N GLN A 209 -14.06 12.26 -6.33
CA GLN A 209 -14.40 11.19 -5.41
C GLN A 209 -13.20 10.91 -4.52
N ALA A 210 -13.45 10.42 -3.30
CA ALA A 210 -12.36 9.97 -2.42
C ALA A 210 -11.85 8.61 -2.95
N ASP A 211 -10.74 8.67 -3.69
CA ASP A 211 -10.03 7.52 -4.22
C ASP A 211 -8.77 7.27 -3.37
N GLU A 212 -8.65 6.05 -2.86
CA GLU A 212 -7.65 5.68 -1.85
C GLU A 212 -6.97 4.34 -2.21
N ASP A 213 -5.81 4.10 -1.61
CA ASP A 213 -5.09 2.82 -1.65
C ASP A 213 -4.82 2.27 -3.07
N PRO A 214 -4.07 3.02 -3.90
CA PRO A 214 -3.78 2.60 -5.27
C PRO A 214 -2.93 1.33 -5.32
N ALA A 215 -3.20 0.49 -6.31
CA ALA A 215 -2.52 -0.78 -6.51
C ALA A 215 -2.36 -1.12 -8.00
N TRP A 216 -1.14 -1.35 -8.45
CA TRP A 216 -0.91 -1.73 -9.84
C TRP A 216 -1.21 -3.20 -10.08
N SER A 217 -1.83 -3.51 -11.22
CA SER A 217 -1.87 -4.87 -11.73
C SER A 217 -0.45 -5.37 -12.05
N PRO A 218 -0.14 -6.67 -11.87
CA PRO A 218 1.20 -7.20 -12.17
C PRO A 218 1.66 -6.99 -13.62
N ASP A 219 0.71 -6.90 -14.55
CA ASP A 219 0.95 -6.63 -15.98
C ASP A 219 1.00 -5.13 -16.32
N GLY A 220 0.80 -4.24 -15.35
CA GLY A 220 0.82 -2.78 -15.50
C GLY A 220 -0.35 -2.19 -16.28
N ARG A 221 -1.34 -2.99 -16.69
CA ARG A 221 -2.48 -2.52 -17.51
C ARG A 221 -3.52 -1.73 -16.71
N HIS A 222 -3.60 -1.94 -15.41
CA HIS A 222 -4.61 -1.35 -14.55
C HIS A 222 -4.03 -0.85 -13.23
N ILE A 223 -4.61 0.21 -12.71
CA ILE A 223 -4.48 0.59 -11.29
C ILE A 223 -5.85 0.35 -10.65
N TYR A 224 -5.86 -0.46 -9.61
CA TYR A 224 -7.00 -0.68 -8.72
C TYR A 224 -6.93 0.29 -7.56
N PHE A 225 -8.08 0.66 -7.00
CA PHE A 225 -8.18 1.55 -5.87
C PHE A 225 -9.58 1.47 -5.24
N SER A 226 -9.71 1.95 -4.02
CA SER A 226 -10.97 2.02 -3.30
C SER A 226 -11.63 3.37 -3.54
N SER A 227 -12.95 3.40 -3.77
CA SER A 227 -13.69 4.65 -4.02
C SER A 227 -15.15 4.57 -3.57
N PHE A 228 -15.68 5.70 -3.11
CA PHE A 228 -17.10 5.90 -2.72
C PHE A 228 -18.01 6.39 -3.86
N ARG A 229 -17.53 6.34 -5.10
CA ARG A 229 -18.18 7.02 -6.25
C ARG A 229 -19.60 6.57 -6.59
N ASP A 230 -20.03 5.40 -6.14
CA ASP A 230 -21.40 4.89 -6.30
C ASP A 230 -22.22 4.95 -4.99
N GLY A 231 -21.76 5.74 -4.02
CA GLY A 231 -22.38 5.87 -2.70
C GLY A 231 -22.02 4.74 -1.72
N THR A 232 -21.27 3.73 -2.16
CA THR A 232 -20.73 2.66 -1.32
C THR A 232 -19.21 2.55 -1.53
N LEU A 233 -18.46 2.16 -0.51
CA LEU A 233 -17.05 1.86 -0.70
C LEU A 233 -16.91 0.58 -1.52
N ALA A 234 -16.31 0.68 -2.71
CA ALA A 234 -16.06 -0.45 -3.59
C ALA A 234 -14.65 -0.37 -4.20
N ILE A 235 -14.18 -1.50 -4.74
CA ILE A 235 -12.95 -1.55 -5.53
C ILE A 235 -13.27 -1.18 -6.97
N TRP A 236 -12.43 -0.34 -7.55
CA TRP A 236 -12.50 0.13 -8.93
C TRP A 236 -11.15 -0.11 -9.62
N ARG A 237 -11.13 -0.02 -10.95
CA ARG A 237 -9.88 -0.01 -11.70
C ARG A 237 -9.93 0.95 -12.88
N LYS A 238 -8.78 1.48 -13.27
CA LYS A 238 -8.62 2.35 -14.45
C LYS A 238 -7.32 2.05 -15.19
N THR A 239 -7.29 2.31 -16.50
CA THR A 239 -6.06 2.18 -17.29
C THR A 239 -5.13 3.39 -17.07
N PRO A 240 -3.82 3.20 -16.81
CA PRO A 240 -2.86 4.29 -16.62
C PRO A 240 -2.71 5.21 -17.85
N ASN A 241 -2.86 4.66 -19.06
CA ASN A 241 -2.56 5.34 -20.32
C ASN A 241 -3.78 5.98 -21.01
N GLY A 242 -4.84 6.30 -20.25
CA GLY A 242 -5.93 7.13 -20.76
C GLY A 242 -6.87 6.46 -21.76
N GLY A 243 -7.03 5.14 -21.70
CA GLY A 243 -8.22 4.53 -22.27
C GLY A 243 -9.39 4.78 -21.33
N SER A 244 -10.37 5.58 -21.77
CA SER A 244 -11.73 5.47 -21.23
C SER A 244 -12.08 3.98 -21.19
N ALA A 245 -12.53 3.50 -20.03
CA ALA A 245 -13.18 2.19 -19.97
C ALA A 245 -14.47 2.23 -20.80
#